data_AF-A0AA38L815-F1
#
_entry.id   AF-A0AA38L815-F1
#
_cell.length_a   1.000
_cell.length_b   1.000
_cell.length_c   1.000
_cell.angle_alpha   90.00
_cell.angle_beta   90.00
_cell.angle_gamma   90.00
#
_symmetry.space_group_name_H-M   'P 1'
#
loop_
_entity.id
_entity.type
_entity.pdbx_description
1 polymer ?
#
loop_
_entity_poly.entity_id
_entity_poly.type
_entity_poly.pdbx_seq_one_letter_code
_entity_poly.pdbx_strand_id
1 'polypeptide(L)' 'NPDEHLSVFFISYGVLAVEHEDVSVRLFIETLHDLAGEWFYRIAPGTITNWATMQDAFLKRFKAAEDSSISIT' A
#
# COMPACT_ATOMS: atom_id res chain seq x y z
N ASN A 1 5.04 8.99 -4.49
CA ASN A 1 4.89 9.30 -3.06
C ASN A 1 3.88 8.36 -2.38
N PRO A 2 4.36 7.36 -1.62
CA PRO A 2 3.54 6.37 -0.89
C PRO A 2 2.66 6.94 0.23
N ASP A 3 3.14 7.94 0.98
CA ASP A 3 2.38 8.53 2.09
C ASP A 3 1.16 9.31 1.58
N GLU A 4 1.32 9.99 0.43
CA GLU A 4 0.22 10.67 -0.26
C GLU A 4 -0.81 9.69 -0.80
N HIS A 5 -0.36 8.57 -1.41
CA HIS A 5 -1.27 7.51 -1.89
C HIS A 5 -2.14 6.96 -0.75
N LEU A 6 -1.54 6.65 0.41
CA LEU A 6 -2.28 6.21 1.58
C LEU A 6 -3.26 7.28 2.08
N SER A 7 -2.84 8.55 2.11
CA SER A 7 -3.70 9.66 2.55
C SER A 7 -4.91 9.84 1.62
N VAL A 8 -4.71 9.82 0.31
CA VAL A 8 -5.79 9.90 -0.68
C VAL A 8 -6.72 8.69 -0.59
N PHE A 9 -6.17 7.49 -0.38
CA PHE A 9 -6.96 6.30 -0.14
C PHE A 9 -7.84 6.50 1.10
N PHE A 10 -7.27 6.86 2.25
CA PHE A 10 -8.03 7.07 3.49
C PHE A 10 -9.04 8.20 3.44
N ILE A 11 -8.78 9.29 2.71
CA ILE A 11 -9.76 10.37 2.54
C ILE A 11 -10.94 9.86 1.69
N SER A 12 -10.64 9.15 0.60
CA SER A 12 -11.65 8.57 -0.28
C SER A 12 -12.45 7.46 0.41
N TYR A 13 -11.79 6.75 1.34
CA TYR A 13 -12.31 5.60 2.06
C TYR A 13 -12.99 5.95 3.40
N GLY A 14 -12.59 7.05 4.04
CA GLY A 14 -13.21 7.57 5.26
C GLY A 14 -14.68 7.97 5.08
N VAL A 15 -15.11 8.17 3.82
CA VAL A 15 -16.51 8.35 3.42
C VAL A 15 -17.32 7.05 3.59
N LEU A 16 -16.67 5.88 3.56
CA LEU A 16 -17.33 4.57 3.52
C LEU A 16 -17.49 3.91 4.90
N ALA A 17 -16.94 4.50 5.98
CA ALA A 17 -17.05 4.01 7.37
C ALA A 17 -16.83 2.49 7.52
N VAL A 18 -15.87 1.93 6.79
CA VAL A 18 -15.68 0.48 6.74
C VAL A 18 -15.04 -0.02 8.03
N GLU A 19 -15.81 -0.79 8.80
CA GLU A 19 -15.38 -1.39 10.07
C GLU A 19 -14.54 -2.67 9.88
N HIS A 20 -14.48 -3.20 8.66
CA HIS A 20 -13.87 -4.48 8.32
C HIS A 20 -12.51 -4.32 7.65
N GLU A 21 -11.43 -4.68 8.36
CA GLU A 21 -10.04 -4.54 7.88
C GLU A 21 -9.75 -5.34 6.61
N ASP A 22 -10.38 -6.50 6.42
CA ASP A 22 -10.25 -7.35 5.24
C ASP A 22 -10.81 -6.67 3.99
N VAL A 23 -11.87 -5.87 4.14
CA VAL A 23 -12.45 -5.07 3.06
C VAL A 23 -11.50 -3.93 2.68
N SER A 24 -10.85 -3.30 3.66
CA SER A 24 -9.85 -2.24 3.43
C SER A 24 -8.63 -2.73 2.67
N VAL A 25 -8.11 -3.90 3.02
CA VAL A 25 -7.00 -4.52 2.27
C VAL A 25 -7.42 -4.80 0.83
N ARG A 26 -8.61 -5.40 0.62
CA ARG A 26 -9.09 -5.75 -0.72
C ARG A 26 -9.29 -4.52 -1.60
N LEU A 27 -9.85 -3.45 -1.06
CA LEU A 27 -10.09 -2.21 -1.80
C LEU A 27 -8.79 -1.43 -2.07
N PHE A 28 -7.81 -1.49 -1.17
CA PHE A 28 -6.51 -0.88 -1.43
C PHE A 28 -5.75 -1.55 -2.57
N ILE A 29 -5.83 -2.87 -2.69
CA ILE A 29 -5.21 -3.63 -3.79
C ILE A 29 -5.71 -3.13 -5.15
N GLU A 30 -6.99 -2.79 -5.27
CA GLU A 30 -7.56 -2.24 -6.51
C GLU A 30 -6.95 -0.88 -6.91
N THR A 31 -6.35 -0.16 -5.97
CA THR A 31 -5.66 1.11 -6.24
C THR A 31 -4.20 0.93 -6.67
N LEU A 32 -3.68 -0.29 -6.60
CA LEU A 32 -2.30 -0.59 -6.97
C LEU A 32 -2.22 -0.87 -8.46
N HIS A 33 -1.51 -0.01 -9.17
CA HIS A 33 -1.26 -0.15 -10.61
C HIS A 33 0.23 -0.37 -10.88
N ASP A 34 0.52 -0.90 -12.07
CA ASP A 34 1.87 -1.12 -12.59
C ASP A 34 2.80 -1.83 -11.59
N LEU A 35 3.91 -1.19 -11.22
CA LEU A 35 4.93 -1.73 -10.32
C LEU A 35 4.38 -2.07 -8.93
N ALA A 36 3.38 -1.33 -8.44
CA ALA A 36 2.76 -1.60 -7.15
C ALA A 36 1.85 -2.83 -7.21
N GLY A 37 1.10 -2.98 -8.29
CA GLY A 37 0.30 -4.18 -8.55
C GLY A 37 1.19 -5.41 -8.68
N GLU A 38 2.24 -5.34 -9.51
CA GLU A 38 3.19 -6.45 -9.67
C GLU A 38 3.88 -6.84 -8.36
N TRP A 39 4.27 -5.86 -7.55
CA TRP A 39 4.86 -6.12 -6.25
C TRP A 39 3.91 -6.91 -5.37
N PHE A 40 2.65 -6.49 -5.27
CA PHE A 40 1.65 -7.16 -4.44
C PHE A 40 1.46 -8.62 -4.86
N TYR A 41 1.34 -8.89 -6.16
CA TYR A 41 1.19 -10.27 -6.67
C TYR A 41 2.43 -11.16 -6.46
N ARG A 42 3.60 -10.60 -6.16
CA ARG A 42 4.82 -11.34 -5.82
C ARG A 42 4.97 -11.63 -4.33
N ILE A 43 4.13 -11.04 -3.47
CA ILE A 43 4.15 -11.31 -2.04
C ILE A 43 3.65 -12.74 -1.79
N ALA A 44 4.30 -13.46 -0.87
CA ALA A 44 3.86 -14.81 -0.52
C ALA A 44 2.43 -14.79 0.07
N PRO A 45 1.55 -15.72 -0.32
CA PRO A 45 0.20 -15.80 0.22
C PRO A 45 0.21 -15.89 1.75
N GLY A 46 -0.72 -15.20 2.40
CA GLY A 46 -0.81 -15.18 3.86
C GLY A 46 0.19 -14.25 4.57
N THR A 47 1.04 -13.54 3.83
CA THR A 47 1.93 -12.51 4.42
C THR A 47 1.14 -11.31 4.92
N ILE A 48 0.14 -10.86 4.14
CA ILE A 48 -0.74 -9.76 4.53
C ILE A 48 -2.01 -10.36 5.12
N THR A 49 -2.17 -10.20 6.44
CA THR A 49 -3.30 -10.75 7.20
C THR A 49 -4.23 -9.69 7.76
N ASN A 50 -3.79 -8.43 7.77
CA ASN A 50 -4.53 -7.28 8.27
C ASN A 50 -4.04 -6.00 7.59
N TRP A 51 -4.77 -4.91 7.82
CA TRP A 51 -4.47 -3.62 7.21
C TRP A 51 -3.09 -3.07 7.62
N ALA A 52 -2.74 -3.17 8.91
CA ALA A 52 -1.47 -2.65 9.42
C ALA A 52 -0.26 -3.28 8.71
N THR A 53 -0.33 -4.59 8.43
CA THR A 53 0.71 -5.32 7.71
C THR A 53 0.80 -4.88 6.25
N MET A 54 -0.34 -4.61 5.59
CA MET A 54 -0.36 -4.08 4.22
C MET A 54 0.30 -2.70 4.15
N GLN A 55 -0.07 -1.80 5.06
CA GLN A 55 0.44 -0.44 5.10
C GLN A 55 1.96 -0.40 5.36
N ASP A 56 2.44 -1.17 6.35
CA ASP A 56 3.87 -1.26 6.66
C ASP A 56 4.67 -1.85 5.48
N ALA A 57 4.19 -2.92 4.86
CA ALA A 57 4.86 -3.55 3.72
C ALA A 57 4.93 -2.60 2.50
N PHE A 58 3.84 -1.89 2.21
CA PHE A 58 3.78 -0.92 1.13
C PHE A 58 4.76 0.24 1.36
N LEU A 59 4.74 0.84 2.55
CA LEU A 59 5.65 1.92 2.90
C LEU A 59 7.11 1.45 2.85
N LYS A 60 7.46 0.30 3.44
CA LYS A 60 8.82 -0.24 3.37
C LYS A 60 9.29 -0.43 1.94
N ARG A 61 8.42 -0.91 1.04
CA ARG A 61 8.81 -1.18 -0.35
C ARG A 61 9.00 0.07 -1.19
N PHE A 62 8.10 1.04 -1.05
CA PHE A 62 8.04 2.19 -1.97
C PHE A 62 8.60 3.48 -1.36
N LYS A 63 8.61 3.63 -0.04
CA LYS A 63 9.24 4.77 0.64
C LYS A 63 10.76 4.61 0.69
N ALA A 64 11.26 3.40 0.98
CA ALA A 64 12.70 3.12 0.92
C ALA A 64 13.26 3.17 -0.51
N ALA A 65 12.43 2.91 -1.52
CA ALA A 65 12.81 3.04 -2.92
C ALA A 65 13.00 4.50 -3.36
N GLU A 66 12.21 5.45 -2.81
CA GLU A 66 12.40 6.89 -3.08
C GLU A 66 13.66 7.45 -2.41
N ASP A 67 14.08 6.92 -1.25
CA ASP A 67 15.33 7.30 -0.57
C ASP A 67 16.58 6.82 -1.33
N SER A 68 16.48 5.68 -2.03
CA SER A 68 17.59 5.11 -2.82
C SER A 68 17.84 5.82 -4.16
N SER A 69 17.07 6.85 -4.52
CA SER A 69 17.30 7.66 -5.73
C SER A 69 18.18 8.90 -5.50
N ILE A 70 18.73 9.12 -4.30
CA ILE A 70 19.77 10.14 -4.08
C ILE A 70 21.13 9.46 -3.89
N SER A 71 21.70 8.98 -5.01
CA SER A 71 23.15 8.86 -5.13
C SER A 71 23.54 9.57 -6.42
N ILE A 72 23.60 10.90 -6.35
CA ILE A 72 24.17 11.73 -7.42
C ILE A 72 25.67 11.44 -7.45
N THR A 73 26.13 11.04 -8.64
CA THR A 73 27.51 10.78 -9.04
C THR A 73 28.35 12.06 -9.02
#